data_AF-A0A6M1PHP7-F1
#
_entry.id   AF-A0A6M1PHP7-F1
#
_cell.length_a   1.000
_cell.length_b   1.000
_cell.length_c   1.000
_cell.angle_alpha   90.00
_cell.angle_beta   90.00
_cell.angle_gamma   90.00
#
_symmetry.space_group_name_H-M   'P 1'
#
loop_
_entity.id
_entity.type
_entity.pdbx_description
1 polymer ?
#
loop_
_entity_poly.entity_id
_entity_poly.type
_entity_poly.pdbx_seq_one_letter_code
_entity_poly.pdbx_strand_id
1 'polypeptide(L)'
;MSAFRLKKQLWRRWRRWKKALWVGSACVILTVFAWSGLRVSDRLSDLLTAPTSVEEEKLAELNSRFASDATIQGEQASAVFGQEVPEQRILGLGDAKSLSRIIGDTGLSRKVHYKTTYVCGDEVRATLGPLNPSKLQALLTEQPDWQGRIGADGDVWLERNVNDLSPSCKKEAYIGIDHEGNLTLFKGPPKREEALKTFFQIDIGTMKSSLPEKVWKQLQGGIRVQDIDEYNSVLSTFSDYARDDAEQAM
;
A
#
# COMPACT_ATOMS: atom_id res chain seq x y z
N MET A 1 -62.03 20.96 -9.35
CA MET A 1 -62.43 19.82 -8.51
C MET A 1 -61.46 18.65 -8.72
N SER A 2 -60.96 18.10 -7.60
CA SER A 2 -60.20 16.85 -7.34
C SER A 2 -59.42 16.09 -8.43
N ALA A 3 -58.11 16.31 -8.51
CA ALA A 3 -57.11 15.28 -8.90
C ALA A 3 -56.07 14.97 -7.79
N PHE A 4 -56.05 15.76 -6.71
CA PHE A 4 -54.97 15.72 -5.73
C PHE A 4 -55.21 14.78 -4.52
N ARG A 5 -56.37 14.12 -4.41
CA ARG A 5 -56.68 13.25 -3.26
C ARG A 5 -56.43 11.75 -3.49
N LEU A 6 -56.13 11.32 -4.72
CA LEU A 6 -55.88 9.90 -5.05
C LEU A 6 -54.42 9.46 -4.88
N LYS A 7 -53.45 10.36 -5.09
CA LYS A 7 -52.01 10.03 -4.97
C LYS A 7 -51.56 9.66 -3.55
N LYS A 8 -52.28 10.14 -2.53
CA LYS A 8 -51.90 9.95 -1.12
C LYS A 8 -52.31 8.60 -0.54
N GLN A 9 -53.23 7.87 -1.18
CA GLN A 9 -53.64 6.52 -0.73
C GLN A 9 -52.76 5.40 -1.31
N LEU A 10 -52.23 5.54 -2.53
CA LEU A 10 -51.37 4.52 -3.15
C LEU A 10 -49.98 4.41 -2.49
N TRP A 11 -49.46 5.51 -1.94
CA TRP A 11 -48.13 5.54 -1.34
C TRP A 11 -48.03 4.71 -0.04
N ARG A 12 -49.14 4.49 0.68
CA ARG A 12 -49.14 3.65 1.89
C ARG A 12 -49.16 2.14 1.59
N ARG A 13 -49.69 1.71 0.44
CA ARG A 13 -49.68 0.29 0.02
C ARG A 13 -48.33 -0.12 -0.58
N TRP A 14 -47.64 0.80 -1.25
CA TRP A 14 -46.37 0.51 -1.93
C TRP A 14 -45.23 0.12 -0.98
N ARG A 15 -45.26 0.58 0.28
CA ARG A 15 -44.20 0.28 1.26
C ARG A 15 -44.18 -1.18 1.75
N ARG A 16 -45.30 -1.90 1.66
CA ARG A 16 -45.38 -3.30 2.12
C ARG A 16 -44.89 -4.31 1.07
N TRP A 17 -44.89 -3.94 -0.22
CA TRP A 17 -44.48 -4.85 -1.30
C TRP A 17 -42.98 -4.83 -1.60
N LYS A 18 -42.24 -3.79 -1.17
CA LYS A 18 -40.77 -3.74 -1.33
C LYS A 18 -40.02 -4.82 -0.54
N LYS A 19 -40.52 -5.21 0.64
CA LYS A 19 -39.88 -6.28 1.44
C LYS A 19 -40.16 -7.68 0.89
N ALA A 20 -41.33 -7.91 0.28
CA ALA A 20 -41.67 -9.19 -0.35
C ALA A 20 -40.82 -9.47 -1.61
N LEU A 21 -40.51 -8.43 -2.41
CA LEU A 21 -39.64 -8.56 -3.58
C LEU A 21 -38.17 -8.87 -3.19
N TRP A 22 -37.69 -8.36 -2.05
CA TRP A 22 -36.34 -8.65 -1.57
C TRP A 22 -36.17 -10.10 -1.06
N VAL A 23 -37.20 -10.67 -0.44
CA VAL A 23 -37.17 -12.07 0.03
C VAL A 23 -37.21 -13.06 -1.13
N GLY A 24 -37.98 -12.78 -2.19
CA GLY A 24 -38.01 -13.62 -3.40
C GLY A 24 -36.66 -13.67 -4.13
N SER A 25 -35.99 -12.52 -4.27
CA SER A 25 -34.68 -12.45 -4.94
C SER A 25 -33.59 -13.23 -4.17
N ALA A 26 -33.56 -13.10 -2.83
CA ALA A 26 -32.59 -13.81 -2.00
C ALA A 26 -32.76 -15.34 -2.06
N CYS A 27 -34.01 -15.82 -2.15
CA CYS A 27 -34.30 -17.25 -2.23
C CYS A 27 -33.87 -17.86 -3.57
N VAL A 28 -34.03 -17.13 -4.67
CA VAL A 28 -33.56 -17.55 -6.01
C VAL A 28 -32.03 -17.56 -6.10
N ILE A 29 -31.35 -16.61 -5.46
CA ILE A 29 -29.88 -16.58 -5.44
C ILE A 29 -29.33 -17.79 -4.67
N LEU A 30 -29.91 -18.14 -3.51
CA LEU A 30 -29.48 -19.29 -2.72
C LEU A 30 -29.68 -20.63 -3.44
N THR A 31 -30.76 -20.79 -4.22
CA THR A 31 -30.96 -22.02 -5.01
C THR A 31 -29.98 -22.12 -6.19
N VAL A 32 -29.59 -21.00 -6.80
CA VAL A 32 -28.56 -20.96 -7.84
C VAL A 32 -27.17 -21.29 -7.26
N PHE A 33 -26.83 -20.77 -6.08
CA PHE A 33 -25.57 -21.11 -5.41
C PHE A 33 -25.50 -22.57 -4.96
N ALA A 34 -26.62 -23.17 -4.54
CA ALA A 34 -26.67 -24.60 -4.23
C ALA A 34 -26.47 -25.49 -5.48
N TRP A 35 -26.92 -25.04 -6.66
CA TRP A 35 -26.68 -25.74 -7.92
C TRP A 35 -25.27 -25.54 -8.49
N SER A 36 -24.62 -24.39 -8.24
CA SER A 36 -23.24 -24.16 -8.69
C SER A 36 -22.18 -24.81 -7.79
N GLY A 37 -22.49 -25.06 -6.52
CA GLY A 37 -21.58 -25.70 -5.56
C GLY A 37 -21.21 -27.16 -5.87
N LEU A 38 -22.01 -27.88 -6.66
CA LEU A 38 -21.74 -29.28 -7.01
C LEU A 38 -20.82 -29.49 -8.22
N ARG A 39 -20.30 -28.44 -8.86
CA ARG A 39 -19.47 -28.58 -10.08
C ARG A 39 -17.98 -28.26 -9.92
N VAL A 40 -17.48 -28.10 -8.70
CA VAL A 40 -16.09 -27.69 -8.43
C VAL A 40 -15.21 -28.82 -7.85
N SER A 41 -15.81 -29.92 -7.36
CA SER A 41 -15.04 -30.97 -6.66
C SER A 41 -14.18 -31.84 -7.59
N ASP A 42 -14.55 -32.02 -8.86
CA ASP A 42 -13.88 -33.00 -9.73
C ASP A 42 -12.55 -32.49 -10.31
N ARG A 43 -12.21 -31.21 -10.13
CA ARG A 43 -10.96 -30.59 -10.63
C ARG A 43 -9.83 -30.57 -9.59
N LEU A 44 -10.13 -30.82 -8.32
CA LEU A 44 -9.14 -30.79 -7.23
C LEU A 44 -8.42 -32.13 -7.05
N SER A 45 -9.05 -33.25 -7.42
CA SER A 45 -8.45 -34.59 -7.37
C SER A 45 -7.32 -34.79 -8.39
N ASP A 46 -7.38 -34.10 -9.52
CA ASP A 46 -6.37 -34.19 -10.59
C ASP A 46 -5.08 -33.41 -10.25
N LEU A 47 -5.15 -32.42 -9.34
CA LEU A 47 -4.00 -31.62 -8.94
C LEU A 47 -3.20 -32.21 -7.76
N LEU A 48 -3.79 -33.15 -7.02
CA LEU A 48 -3.16 -33.80 -5.85
C LEU A 48 -2.48 -35.13 -6.19
N THR A 49 -2.65 -35.63 -7.43
CA THR A 49 -2.11 -36.94 -7.85
C THR A 49 -0.93 -36.81 -8.82
N ALA A 50 -0.52 -35.58 -9.18
CA ALA A 50 0.71 -35.37 -9.93
C ALA A 50 1.93 -35.66 -9.02
N PRO A 51 2.83 -36.59 -9.38
CA PRO A 51 3.92 -37.01 -8.49
C PRO A 51 4.99 -35.91 -8.38
N THR A 52 5.10 -35.33 -7.18
CA THR A 52 6.10 -34.32 -6.78
C THR A 52 7.50 -34.89 -6.52
N SER A 53 7.75 -36.16 -6.86
CA SER A 53 8.99 -36.86 -6.50
C SER A 53 10.23 -36.40 -7.28
N VAL A 54 10.07 -35.70 -8.42
CA VAL A 54 11.19 -35.33 -9.29
C VAL A 54 11.91 -34.05 -8.83
N GLU A 55 11.23 -33.18 -8.08
CA GLU A 55 11.82 -31.91 -7.59
C GLU A 55 12.45 -32.06 -6.20
N GLU A 56 11.91 -32.92 -5.34
CA GLU A 56 12.51 -33.21 -4.02
C GLU A 56 13.87 -33.92 -4.13
N GLU A 57 14.04 -34.81 -5.11
CA GLU A 57 15.30 -35.55 -5.31
C GLU A 57 16.45 -34.62 -5.76
N LYS A 58 16.15 -33.62 -6.61
CA LYS A 58 17.13 -32.61 -7.02
C LYS A 58 17.51 -31.64 -5.91
N LEU A 59 16.56 -31.29 -5.04
CA LEU A 59 16.82 -30.43 -3.88
C LEU A 59 17.67 -31.15 -2.81
N ALA A 60 17.45 -32.45 -2.61
CA ALA A 60 18.26 -33.27 -1.71
C ALA A 60 19.71 -33.41 -2.23
N GLU A 61 19.89 -33.56 -3.54
CA GLU A 61 21.22 -33.67 -4.16
C GLU A 61 22.01 -32.35 -4.07
N LEU A 62 21.36 -31.20 -4.27
CA LEU A 62 21.97 -29.88 -4.07
C LEU A 62 22.38 -29.64 -2.61
N ASN A 63 21.54 -30.00 -1.64
CA ASN A 63 21.82 -29.76 -0.22
C ASN A 63 23.03 -30.59 0.27
N SER A 64 23.18 -31.81 -0.24
CA SER A 64 24.33 -32.68 0.08
C SER A 64 25.66 -32.14 -0.47
N ARG A 65 25.64 -31.41 -1.60
CA ARG A 65 26.81 -30.77 -2.20
C ARG A 65 27.26 -29.51 -1.45
N PHE A 66 26.34 -28.76 -0.86
CA PHE A 66 26.66 -27.61 -0.01
C PHE A 66 27.19 -28.03 1.37
N ALA A 67 26.76 -29.17 1.90
CA ALA A 67 27.21 -29.68 3.20
C ALA A 67 28.67 -30.18 3.19
N SER A 68 29.21 -30.58 2.03
CA SER A 68 30.59 -31.09 1.92
C SER A 68 31.68 -30.00 1.81
N ASP A 69 31.31 -28.74 1.58
CA ASP A 69 32.27 -27.65 1.32
C ASP A 69 32.52 -26.75 2.56
N ALA A 70 31.84 -27.00 3.67
CA ALA A 70 31.99 -26.25 4.92
C ALA A 70 32.75 -27.08 5.98
N THR A 71 34.04 -27.30 5.74
CA THR A 71 35.00 -27.57 6.81
C THR A 71 36.18 -26.64 6.59
N ILE A 72 36.26 -25.55 7.37
CA ILE A 72 37.44 -25.02 8.09
C ILE A 72 37.00 -23.72 8.82
N GLN A 73 37.20 -23.72 10.15
CA GLN A 73 37.29 -22.60 11.13
C GLN A 73 36.08 -21.62 11.19
N GLY A 74 35.29 -21.52 12.26
CA GLY A 74 35.63 -21.57 13.68
C GLY A 74 35.92 -20.17 14.21
N GLU A 75 34.88 -19.41 14.60
CA GLU A 75 34.86 -18.60 15.84
C GLU A 75 33.43 -18.08 16.09
N GLN A 76 33.03 -18.06 17.35
CA GLN A 76 31.70 -17.67 17.80
C GLN A 76 31.54 -16.15 17.91
N ALA A 77 30.39 -15.64 17.51
CA ALA A 77 29.85 -14.38 18.04
C ALA A 77 28.32 -14.43 18.04
N SER A 78 27.77 -14.51 19.25
CA SER A 78 26.39 -14.12 19.56
C SER A 78 26.15 -12.67 19.13
N ALA A 79 25.02 -12.38 18.49
CA ALA A 79 24.01 -11.43 18.99
C ALA A 79 22.96 -11.09 17.91
N VAL A 80 21.78 -10.70 18.41
CA VAL A 80 20.74 -9.89 17.78
C VAL A 80 19.79 -10.61 16.81
N PHE A 81 18.63 -10.94 17.36
CA PHE A 81 17.38 -11.14 16.63
C PHE A 81 16.97 -9.80 15.98
N GLY A 82 17.47 -9.55 14.77
CA GLY A 82 16.93 -8.59 13.84
C GLY A 82 16.19 -9.37 12.76
N GLN A 83 14.87 -9.27 12.74
CA GLN A 83 14.05 -9.87 11.70
C GLN A 83 14.26 -9.07 10.40
N GLU A 84 15.30 -9.41 9.64
CA GLU A 84 15.50 -8.91 8.29
C GLU A 84 14.40 -9.50 7.40
N VAL A 85 13.50 -8.61 6.95
CA VAL A 85 12.58 -8.87 5.86
C VAL A 85 13.41 -9.33 4.65
N PRO A 86 13.02 -10.39 3.92
CA PRO A 86 13.83 -10.92 2.83
C PRO A 86 14.04 -9.81 1.79
N GLU A 87 15.29 -9.38 1.68
CA GLU A 87 15.76 -8.48 0.64
C GLU A 87 15.51 -9.19 -0.71
N GLN A 88 14.41 -8.81 -1.36
CA GLN A 88 14.07 -9.28 -2.69
C GLN A 88 15.20 -8.87 -3.62
N ARG A 89 16.11 -9.82 -3.93
CA ARG A 89 17.22 -9.74 -4.90
C ARG A 89 17.05 -8.58 -5.90
N ILE A 90 17.56 -7.40 -5.52
CA ILE A 90 17.41 -6.16 -6.30
C ILE A 90 18.43 -6.22 -7.44
N LEU A 91 17.97 -6.58 -8.64
CA LEU A 91 18.76 -6.42 -9.85
C LEU A 91 18.78 -4.93 -10.23
N GLY A 92 19.75 -4.21 -9.67
CA GLY A 92 20.17 -2.90 -10.15
C GLY A 92 19.56 -1.72 -9.41
N LEU A 93 20.16 -1.36 -8.26
CA LEU A 93 20.42 0.04 -7.95
C LEU A 93 21.53 0.52 -8.90
N GLY A 94 21.19 0.67 -10.17
CA GLY A 94 22.14 1.01 -11.22
C GLY A 94 21.75 2.33 -11.84
N ASP A 95 22.67 3.30 -11.79
CA ASP A 95 22.70 4.50 -12.62
C ASP A 95 21.94 4.31 -13.95
N ALA A 96 21.11 5.29 -14.37
CA ALA A 96 20.24 5.23 -15.55
C ALA A 96 20.98 4.75 -16.82
N LYS A 97 22.30 5.00 -16.88
CA LYS A 97 23.21 4.56 -17.93
C LYS A 97 23.45 3.04 -17.97
N SER A 98 23.41 2.35 -16.84
CA SER A 98 23.55 0.89 -16.77
C SER A 98 22.27 0.20 -17.22
N LEU A 99 21.11 0.78 -16.90
CA LEU A 99 19.81 0.26 -17.31
C LEU A 99 19.57 0.43 -18.80
N SER A 100 19.95 1.56 -19.39
CA SER A 100 19.80 1.81 -20.82
C SER A 100 20.56 0.77 -21.67
N ARG A 101 21.72 0.30 -21.19
CA ARG A 101 22.49 -0.81 -21.78
C ARG A 101 21.73 -2.13 -21.71
N ILE A 102 21.28 -2.53 -20.50
CA ILE A 102 20.50 -3.77 -20.31
C ILE A 102 19.23 -3.79 -21.18
N ILE A 103 18.55 -2.64 -21.29
CA ILE A 103 17.35 -2.50 -22.12
C ILE A 103 17.70 -2.62 -23.61
N GLY A 104 18.82 -2.05 -24.04
CA GLY A 104 19.31 -2.16 -25.42
C GLY A 104 19.67 -3.59 -25.80
N ASP A 105 20.40 -4.29 -24.93
CA ASP A 105 20.92 -5.63 -25.20
C ASP A 105 19.81 -6.69 -25.25
N THR A 106 18.75 -6.49 -24.46
CA THR A 106 17.63 -7.45 -24.39
C THR A 106 16.58 -7.25 -25.49
N GLY A 107 16.42 -6.02 -26.01
CA GLY A 107 15.46 -5.74 -27.07
C GLY A 107 13.97 -5.89 -26.67
N LEU A 108 13.69 -6.13 -25.39
CA LEU A 108 12.34 -6.41 -24.89
C LEU A 108 11.55 -5.12 -24.64
N SER A 109 10.30 -5.11 -25.10
CA SER A 109 9.34 -4.07 -24.72
C SER A 109 8.88 -4.30 -23.28
N ARG A 110 8.99 -3.26 -22.44
CA ARG A 110 8.69 -3.35 -21.01
C ARG A 110 7.70 -2.30 -20.59
N LYS A 111 6.82 -2.61 -19.63
CA LYS A 111 5.97 -1.59 -19.02
C LYS A 111 6.83 -0.77 -18.06
N VAL A 112 6.54 0.53 -17.99
CA VAL A 112 7.22 1.46 -17.09
C VAL A 112 6.28 1.88 -15.97
N HIS A 113 6.76 1.75 -14.74
CA HIS A 113 6.16 2.27 -13.52
C HIS A 113 6.97 3.46 -13.01
N TYR A 114 6.30 4.54 -12.67
CA TYR A 114 6.88 5.72 -12.03
C TYR A 114 6.46 5.71 -10.57
N LYS A 115 7.43 5.62 -9.66
CA LYS A 115 7.22 5.77 -8.23
C LYS A 115 7.77 7.12 -7.79
N THR A 116 6.91 8.02 -7.33
CA THR A 116 7.33 9.24 -6.64
C THR A 116 7.03 9.08 -5.15
N THR A 117 8.06 9.13 -4.33
CA THR A 117 7.93 9.13 -2.87
C THR A 117 7.84 10.57 -2.39
N TYR A 118 6.70 10.94 -1.84
CA TYR A 118 6.46 12.23 -1.17
C TYR A 118 6.54 12.05 0.35
N VAL A 119 6.61 13.16 1.09
CA VAL A 119 6.63 13.13 2.56
C VAL A 119 5.36 12.47 3.13
N CYS A 120 4.22 12.67 2.47
CA CYS A 120 2.93 12.11 2.87
C CYS A 120 2.67 10.68 2.38
N GLY A 121 3.52 10.11 1.52
CA GLY A 121 3.34 8.76 0.98
C GLY A 121 3.82 8.58 -0.46
N ASP A 122 3.67 7.36 -0.96
CA ASP A 122 4.10 6.97 -2.31
C ASP A 122 2.99 7.15 -3.34
N GLU A 123 3.35 7.64 -4.52
CA GLU A 123 2.49 7.70 -5.69
C GLU A 123 3.08 6.85 -6.82
N VAL A 124 2.34 5.82 -7.25
CA VAL A 124 2.74 4.93 -8.34
C VAL A 124 1.84 5.15 -9.55
N ARG A 125 2.45 5.42 -10.69
CA ARG A 125 1.77 5.54 -11.99
C ARG A 125 2.40 4.59 -12.98
N ALA A 126 1.60 4.06 -13.90
CA ALA A 126 2.13 3.18 -14.94
C ALA A 126 1.76 3.69 -16.33
N THR A 127 2.62 3.36 -17.29
CA THR A 127 2.33 3.53 -18.71
C THR A 127 1.15 2.66 -19.14
N LEU A 128 0.38 3.13 -20.13
CA LEU A 128 -0.80 2.43 -20.66
C LEU A 128 -0.46 1.08 -21.31
N GLY A 129 0.80 0.87 -21.70
CA GLY A 129 1.29 -0.37 -22.28
C GLY A 129 2.82 -0.41 -22.36
N PRO A 130 3.39 -1.54 -22.84
CA PRO A 130 4.83 -1.70 -22.96
C PRO A 130 5.45 -0.67 -23.90
N LEU A 131 6.60 -0.12 -23.51
CA LEU A 131 7.41 0.76 -24.34
C LEU A 131 8.51 -0.06 -25.02
N ASN A 132 8.80 0.25 -26.28
CA ASN A 132 9.90 -0.37 -26.99
C ASN A 132 11.27 0.11 -26.44
N PRO A 133 12.36 -0.65 -26.68
CA PRO A 133 13.68 -0.32 -26.15
C PRO A 133 14.17 1.08 -26.51
N SER A 134 13.98 1.53 -27.76
CA SER A 134 14.42 2.85 -28.21
C SER A 134 13.73 3.99 -27.46
N LYS A 135 12.41 3.87 -27.23
CA LYS A 135 11.64 4.87 -26.47
C LYS A 135 11.97 4.83 -24.99
N LEU A 136 12.25 3.65 -24.43
CA LEU A 136 12.75 3.50 -23.06
C LEU A 136 14.10 4.18 -22.85
N GLN A 137 15.05 3.98 -23.78
CA GLN A 137 16.37 4.63 -23.73
C GLN A 137 16.27 6.16 -23.83
N ALA A 138 15.43 6.66 -24.73
CA ALA A 138 15.16 8.10 -24.83
C ALA A 138 14.62 8.65 -23.51
N LEU A 139 13.65 7.96 -22.91
CA LEU A 139 13.04 8.37 -21.64
C LEU A 139 14.04 8.41 -20.48
N LEU A 140 14.89 7.39 -20.36
CA LEU A 140 15.98 7.37 -19.36
C LEU A 140 16.99 8.50 -19.56
N THR A 141 17.17 8.96 -20.80
CA THR A 141 18.09 10.08 -21.12
C THR A 141 17.44 11.43 -20.81
N GLU A 142 16.13 11.58 -21.03
CA GLU A 142 15.38 12.81 -20.74
C GLU A 142 15.15 13.06 -19.25
N GLN A 143 15.34 12.05 -18.39
CA GLN A 143 15.01 12.08 -16.97
C GLN A 143 16.17 11.53 -16.11
N PRO A 144 17.34 12.21 -16.07
CA PRO A 144 18.53 11.71 -15.38
C PRO A 144 18.37 11.67 -13.85
N ASP A 145 17.47 12.47 -13.29
CA ASP A 145 17.23 12.55 -11.85
C ASP A 145 16.46 11.33 -11.29
N TRP A 146 15.94 10.47 -12.17
CA TRP A 146 15.19 9.29 -11.78
C TRP A 146 16.11 8.07 -11.66
N GLN A 147 15.96 7.36 -10.56
CA GLN A 147 16.65 6.10 -10.33
C GLN A 147 15.84 4.98 -10.96
N GLY A 148 16.38 4.36 -12.00
CA GLY A 148 15.72 3.22 -12.59
C GLY A 148 16.08 1.91 -11.88
N ARG A 149 15.21 0.91 -12.01
CA ARG A 149 15.49 -0.48 -11.68
C ARG A 149 14.61 -1.40 -12.54
N ILE A 150 15.01 -2.67 -12.68
CA ILE A 150 14.17 -3.68 -13.32
C ILE A 150 13.51 -4.51 -12.21
N GLY A 151 12.19 -4.57 -12.22
CA GLY A 151 11.40 -5.38 -11.30
C GLY A 151 11.55 -6.88 -11.58
N ALA A 152 11.15 -7.70 -10.61
CA ALA A 152 11.19 -9.16 -10.76
C ALA A 152 10.28 -9.67 -11.90
N ASP A 153 9.25 -8.90 -12.23
CA ASP A 153 8.33 -9.09 -13.36
C ASP A 153 8.93 -8.70 -14.73
N GLY A 154 10.13 -8.12 -14.75
CA GLY A 154 10.79 -7.62 -15.94
C GLY A 154 10.35 -6.21 -16.36
N ASP A 155 9.47 -5.57 -15.59
CA ASP A 155 9.06 -4.18 -15.81
C ASP A 155 10.13 -3.19 -15.34
N VAL A 156 10.12 -1.99 -15.92
CA VAL A 156 11.04 -0.92 -15.52
C VAL A 156 10.36 -0.06 -14.46
N TRP A 157 11.01 0.12 -13.32
CA TRP A 157 10.59 1.03 -12.26
C TRP A 157 11.50 2.25 -12.27
N LEU A 158 10.92 3.44 -12.38
CA LEU A 158 11.61 4.71 -12.27
C LEU A 158 11.18 5.36 -10.97
N GLU A 159 12.13 5.59 -10.08
CA GLU A 159 11.89 6.07 -8.74
C GLU A 159 12.51 7.45 -8.54
N ARG A 160 11.80 8.32 -7.83
CA ARG A 160 12.33 9.58 -7.33
C ARG A 160 11.76 9.91 -5.95
N ASN A 161 12.53 10.65 -5.18
CA ASN A 161 12.08 11.23 -3.92
C ASN A 161 11.81 12.72 -4.10
N VAL A 162 10.72 13.21 -3.53
CA VAL A 162 10.37 14.63 -3.52
C VAL A 162 10.11 15.03 -2.08
N ASN A 163 10.93 15.96 -1.56
CA ASN A 163 10.77 16.52 -0.22
C ASN A 163 9.66 17.59 -0.18
N ASP A 164 8.44 17.19 -0.56
CA ASP A 164 7.24 18.03 -0.55
C ASP A 164 6.01 17.12 -0.38
N LEU A 165 4.85 17.72 -0.13
CA LEU A 165 3.56 17.04 -0.16
C LEU A 165 3.12 16.77 -1.60
N SER A 166 2.47 15.62 -1.82
CA SER A 166 1.88 15.32 -3.12
C SER A 166 0.74 16.30 -3.44
N PRO A 167 0.41 16.54 -4.72
CA PRO A 167 -0.68 17.45 -5.10
C PRO A 167 -2.05 17.06 -4.54
N SER A 168 -2.27 15.78 -4.23
CA SER A 168 -3.48 15.28 -3.55
C SER A 168 -3.42 15.63 -2.07
N CYS A 169 -2.32 15.32 -1.37
CA CYS A 169 -2.12 15.70 0.03
C CYS A 169 -2.32 17.21 0.25
N LYS A 170 -1.76 18.05 -0.61
CA LYS A 170 -1.95 19.52 -0.51
C LYS A 170 -3.41 19.96 -0.59
N LYS A 171 -4.33 19.16 -1.14
CA LYS A 171 -5.77 19.48 -1.26
C LYS A 171 -6.64 18.95 -0.13
N GLU A 172 -6.25 17.85 0.49
CA GLU A 172 -7.12 17.15 1.43
C GLU A 172 -6.43 16.58 2.67
N ALA A 173 -5.12 16.80 2.90
CA ALA A 173 -4.44 16.26 4.06
C ALA A 173 -4.80 16.97 5.38
N TYR A 174 -5.06 16.20 6.42
CA TYR A 174 -5.25 16.71 7.79
C TYR A 174 -4.39 15.91 8.76
N ILE A 175 -3.70 16.59 9.67
CA ILE A 175 -3.03 15.93 10.81
C ILE A 175 -4.00 15.91 11.98
N GLY A 176 -4.15 14.74 12.61
CA GLY A 176 -5.01 14.55 13.77
C GLY A 176 -4.55 13.39 14.63
N ILE A 177 -5.38 13.02 15.60
CA ILE A 177 -5.16 11.83 16.42
C ILE A 177 -6.13 10.73 15.98
N ASP A 178 -5.60 9.52 15.83
CA ASP A 178 -6.39 8.32 15.57
C ASP A 178 -7.07 7.77 16.84
N HIS A 179 -7.72 6.61 16.72
CA HIS A 179 -8.41 5.99 17.84
C HIS A 179 -7.47 5.39 18.90
N GLU A 180 -6.20 5.17 18.57
CA GLU A 180 -5.16 4.60 19.44
C GLU A 180 -4.31 5.68 20.12
N GLY A 181 -4.53 6.95 19.80
CA GLY A 181 -3.78 8.07 20.35
C GLY A 181 -2.54 8.44 19.53
N ASN A 182 -2.40 7.94 18.30
CA ASN A 182 -1.28 8.28 17.44
C ASN A 182 -1.55 9.53 16.62
N LEU A 183 -0.53 10.40 16.54
CA LEU A 183 -0.50 11.47 15.57
C LEU A 183 -0.43 10.86 14.17
N THR A 184 -1.42 11.17 13.35
CA THR A 184 -1.60 10.56 12.03
C THR A 184 -2.00 11.62 11.01
N LEU A 185 -1.44 11.50 9.82
CA LEU A 185 -1.85 12.23 8.62
C LEU A 185 -3.00 11.47 7.96
N PHE A 186 -4.12 12.13 7.75
CA PHE A 186 -5.33 11.59 7.14
C PHE A 186 -5.63 12.25 5.80
N LYS A 187 -6.30 11.50 4.94
CA LYS A 187 -6.93 12.02 3.73
C LYS A 187 -8.35 12.48 4.06
N GLY A 188 -8.49 13.77 4.26
CA GLY A 188 -9.67 14.40 4.82
C GLY A 188 -9.65 14.44 6.34
N PRO A 189 -10.72 14.96 6.97
CA PRO A 189 -10.78 15.05 8.42
C PRO A 189 -10.67 13.68 9.11
N PRO A 190 -10.04 13.58 10.29
CA PRO A 190 -9.74 12.32 10.99
C PRO A 190 -10.96 11.45 11.30
N LYS A 191 -12.17 12.02 11.29
CA LYS A 191 -13.44 11.28 11.42
C LYS A 191 -13.75 10.31 10.27
N ARG A 192 -13.02 10.37 9.16
CA ARG A 192 -13.27 9.57 7.94
C ARG A 192 -12.25 8.46 7.69
N GLU A 193 -11.30 8.26 8.62
CA GLU A 193 -10.44 7.08 8.78
C GLU A 193 -9.52 6.63 7.62
N GLU A 194 -9.35 7.39 6.53
CA GLU A 194 -8.31 7.08 5.54
C GLU A 194 -6.94 7.64 5.99
N ALA A 195 -6.24 6.88 6.83
CA ALA A 195 -4.89 7.22 7.28
C ALA A 195 -3.88 7.10 6.12
N LEU A 196 -3.15 8.18 5.86
CA LEU A 196 -2.07 8.24 4.89
C LEU A 196 -0.75 7.80 5.52
N LYS A 197 -0.47 8.28 6.74
CA LYS A 197 0.78 8.01 7.45
C LYS A 197 0.62 8.23 8.95
N THR A 198 0.97 7.24 9.74
CA THR A 198 1.04 7.35 11.21
C THR A 198 2.46 7.72 11.62
N PHE A 199 2.60 8.62 12.60
CA PHE A 199 3.89 9.13 13.06
C PHE A 199 4.29 8.48 14.38
N PHE A 200 3.70 8.95 15.49
CA PHE A 200 4.06 8.55 16.84
C PHE A 200 2.85 8.65 17.77
N GLN A 201 2.89 7.91 18.87
CA GLN A 201 1.88 8.01 19.91
C GLN A 201 2.10 9.26 20.77
N ILE A 202 1.03 9.99 21.05
CA ILE A 202 1.08 11.19 21.90
C ILE A 202 0.69 10.85 23.34
N ASP A 203 1.43 11.39 24.31
CA ASP A 203 0.96 11.46 25.69
C ASP A 203 -0.13 12.54 25.84
N ILE A 204 -1.39 12.08 25.73
CA ILE A 204 -2.58 12.92 25.85
C ILE A 204 -2.66 13.63 27.20
N GLY A 205 -2.11 13.03 28.26
CA GLY A 205 -2.12 13.62 29.61
C GLY A 205 -1.31 14.90 29.63
N THR A 206 -0.02 14.78 29.29
CA THR A 206 0.94 15.90 29.25
C THR A 206 0.52 16.96 28.23
N MET A 207 0.05 16.55 27.06
CA MET A 207 -0.41 17.49 26.04
C MET A 207 -1.62 18.32 26.49
N LYS A 208 -2.63 17.70 27.14
CA LYS A 208 -3.82 18.44 27.61
C LYS A 208 -3.52 19.41 28.74
N SER A 209 -2.50 19.16 29.55
CA SER A 209 -2.08 20.10 30.59
C SER A 209 -1.26 21.27 30.03
N SER A 210 -0.48 21.04 28.97
CA SER A 210 0.46 22.02 28.43
C SER A 210 -0.11 22.87 27.28
N LEU A 211 -1.01 22.31 26.47
CA LEU A 211 -1.59 23.01 25.32
C LEU A 211 -2.92 23.70 25.64
N PRO A 212 -3.20 24.87 25.04
CA PRO A 212 -4.51 25.48 25.11
C PRO A 212 -5.60 24.55 24.57
N GLU A 213 -6.77 24.53 25.22
CA GLU A 213 -7.90 23.67 24.84
C GLU A 213 -8.32 23.83 23.38
N LYS A 214 -8.13 25.03 22.81
CA LYS A 214 -8.39 25.32 21.38
C LYS A 214 -7.52 24.46 20.47
N VAL A 215 -6.23 24.32 20.77
CA VAL A 215 -5.27 23.55 19.96
C VAL A 215 -5.63 22.07 20.00
N TRP A 216 -5.98 21.57 21.19
CA TRP A 216 -6.49 20.21 21.36
C TRP A 216 -7.74 19.95 20.50
N LYS A 217 -8.71 20.86 20.51
CA LYS A 217 -9.93 20.74 19.68
C LYS A 217 -9.62 20.78 18.18
N GLN A 218 -8.62 21.56 17.75
CA GLN A 218 -8.17 21.57 16.36
C GLN A 218 -7.54 20.23 15.97
N LEU A 219 -6.71 19.65 16.83
CA LEU A 219 -6.10 18.34 16.58
C LEU A 219 -7.15 17.23 16.49
N GLN A 220 -8.15 17.22 17.38
CA GLN A 220 -9.30 16.31 17.30
C GLN A 220 -10.17 16.53 16.05
N GLY A 221 -10.28 17.78 15.60
CA GLY A 221 -11.01 18.16 14.39
C GLY A 221 -10.24 17.90 13.09
N GLY A 222 -8.93 17.66 13.20
CA GLY A 222 -7.99 17.65 12.09
C GLY A 222 -7.46 19.05 11.78
N ILE A 223 -6.14 19.21 11.85
CA ILE A 223 -5.43 20.40 11.41
C ILE A 223 -5.14 20.24 9.92
N ARG A 224 -5.67 21.14 9.08
CA ARG A 224 -5.43 21.11 7.64
C ARG A 224 -3.98 21.49 7.35
N VAL A 225 -3.36 20.78 6.41
CA VAL A 225 -1.97 21.03 5.99
C VAL A 225 -1.87 21.15 4.46
N GLN A 226 -1.44 22.30 3.97
CA GLN A 226 -1.45 22.66 2.55
C GLN A 226 -0.06 22.69 1.92
N ASP A 227 0.98 22.84 2.73
CA ASP A 227 2.37 22.88 2.31
C ASP A 227 3.30 22.15 3.30
N ILE A 228 4.57 22.05 2.90
CA ILE A 228 5.59 21.35 3.67
C ILE A 228 5.96 22.09 4.97
N ASP A 229 5.80 23.41 5.03
CA ASP A 229 6.15 24.21 6.19
C ASP A 229 5.10 24.05 7.29
N GLU A 230 3.80 24.10 6.93
CA GLU A 230 2.69 23.76 7.82
C GLU A 230 2.81 22.32 8.32
N TYR A 231 3.18 21.38 7.44
CA TYR A 231 3.37 19.98 7.78
C TYR A 231 4.43 19.81 8.88
N ASN A 232 5.61 20.39 8.64
CA ASN A 232 6.74 20.32 9.57
C ASN A 232 6.45 21.06 10.88
N SER A 233 5.77 22.22 10.80
CA SER A 233 5.40 23.01 11.98
C SER A 233 4.47 22.24 12.91
N VAL A 234 3.46 21.57 12.35
CA VAL A 234 2.54 20.74 13.13
C VAL A 234 3.30 19.57 13.75
N LEU A 235 4.10 18.85 12.96
CA LEU A 235 4.86 17.70 13.46
C LEU A 235 5.80 18.09 14.61
N SER A 236 6.54 19.20 14.45
CA SER A 236 7.45 19.73 15.48
C SER A 236 6.72 20.26 16.70
N THR A 237 5.50 20.78 16.57
CA THR A 237 4.71 21.25 17.73
C THR A 237 4.27 20.07 18.60
N PHE A 238 3.95 18.94 17.98
CA PHE A 238 3.42 17.78 18.69
C PHE A 238 4.48 16.75 19.09
N SER A 239 5.71 16.84 18.54
CA SER A 239 6.83 15.97 18.91
C SER A 239 7.23 16.11 20.37
N ASP A 240 7.08 17.29 20.97
CA ASP A 240 7.33 17.53 22.40
C ASP A 240 6.42 16.71 23.33
N TYR A 241 5.37 16.10 22.79
CA TYR A 241 4.43 15.24 23.50
C TYR A 241 4.45 13.80 23.00
N ALA A 242 5.43 13.43 22.17
CA ALA A 242 5.65 12.04 21.80
C ALA A 242 5.99 11.24 23.06
N ARG A 243 5.52 9.99 23.13
CA ARG A 243 5.93 9.08 24.19
C ARG A 243 7.40 8.68 24.02
N ASP A 244 8.09 8.42 25.12
CA ASP A 244 9.54 8.12 25.17
C ASP A 244 9.97 6.93 24.29
N ASP A 245 9.05 6.02 23.98
CA ASP A 245 9.28 4.90 23.04
C ASP A 245 9.35 5.33 21.57
N ALA A 246 8.77 6.49 21.23
CA ALA A 246 8.78 7.06 19.89
C ALA A 246 9.98 7.98 19.63
N GLU A 247 10.54 8.62 20.66
CA GLU A 247 11.71 9.51 20.52
C GLU A 247 12.98 8.74 20.11
N GLN A 248 13.07 7.45 20.46
CA GLN A 248 14.19 6.58 20.08
C GLN A 248 14.12 6.06 18.64
N ALA A 249 13.02 6.30 17.93
CA ALA A 249 12.75 5.75 16.59
C ALA A 249 12.84 6.79 15.45
N MET A 250 13.09 8.06 15.78
CA MET A 250 13.29 9.16 14.81
C MET A 250 14.76 9.53 14.67
#